data_AF-A0A3E0KMZ5-F1
#
_entry.id   AF-A0A3E0KMZ5-F1
#
_cell.length_a   1.000
_cell.length_b   1.000
_cell.length_c   1.000
_cell.angle_alpha   90.00
_cell.angle_beta   90.00
_cell.angle_gamma   90.00
#
_symmetry.space_group_name_H-M   'P 1'
#
loop_
_entity.id
_entity.type
_entity.pdbx_description
1 polymer ?
#
loop_
_entity_poly.entity_id
_entity_poly.type
_entity_poly.pdbx_seq_one_letter_code
_entity_poly.pdbx_strand_id
1 'polypeptide(L)'
;MARRRSRSPNRIPTVGNPVPPRPPVTGPTPAVAVLPTGYVKPAGVRAGWARLAGRARRRRDRRRPPGRAACRVRPAAGKTTLGTRQRTAAGAGEHPSRLQEVRQVALDRRALARAALIAALYTVITVALAPISYGPVQIRLSEALTLLPYYWGTPAALGLWLGCTIANAYGGFGLLDIIGGCLITLAAGLLTARMPNLWLGALWPIVLNALGVAAILHYAAGFPYGPSVLYVGLGQTAAVLVVGMPLMRWLEARGILSR
;
A
#
# COMPACT_ATOMS: atom_id res chain seq x y z
N MET A 1 91.36 -44.87 21.31
CA MET A 1 91.03 -44.24 22.61
C MET A 1 89.94 -43.18 22.40
N ALA A 2 89.08 -42.96 23.41
CA ALA A 2 87.98 -41.97 23.52
C ALA A 2 86.69 -42.29 22.72
N ARG A 3 85.81 -43.15 23.26
CA ARG A 3 84.69 -42.88 24.21
C ARG A 3 83.37 -42.52 23.51
N ARG A 4 82.61 -43.57 23.18
CA ARG A 4 81.15 -43.55 22.94
C ARG A 4 80.43 -43.07 24.21
N ARG A 5 79.62 -42.02 24.11
CA ARG A 5 78.64 -41.66 25.16
C ARG A 5 77.30 -42.30 24.84
N SER A 6 76.85 -43.11 25.79
CA SER A 6 75.58 -43.83 25.84
C SER A 6 74.38 -42.88 25.85
N ARG A 7 73.44 -43.12 24.93
CA ARG A 7 72.08 -42.57 24.95
C ARG A 7 71.32 -43.20 26.12
N SER A 8 70.68 -42.38 26.94
CA SER A 8 69.67 -42.82 27.90
C SER A 8 68.33 -42.19 27.49
N PRO A 9 67.24 -42.97 27.30
CA PRO A 9 65.97 -42.48 26.80
C PRO A 9 64.98 -42.30 27.95
N ASN A 10 64.54 -41.07 28.20
CA ASN A 10 63.22 -40.70 28.75
C ASN A 10 63.27 -39.28 29.32
N ARG A 11 62.81 -38.31 28.52
CA ARG A 11 62.11 -37.14 29.06
C ARG A 11 60.97 -36.80 28.11
N ILE A 12 59.79 -37.23 28.51
CA ILE A 12 58.50 -36.78 27.98
C ILE A 12 58.44 -35.26 28.19
N PRO A 13 58.12 -34.45 27.16
CA PRO A 13 57.89 -33.03 27.36
C PRO A 13 56.59 -32.85 28.14
N THR A 14 56.70 -32.30 29.35
CA THR A 14 55.55 -31.88 30.16
C THR A 14 54.80 -30.78 29.41
N VAL A 15 53.62 -31.14 28.92
CA VAL A 15 52.59 -30.24 28.39
C VAL A 15 52.32 -29.17 29.45
N GLY A 16 52.55 -27.91 29.09
CA GLY A 16 52.21 -26.78 29.94
C GLY A 16 50.72 -26.78 30.26
N ASN A 17 50.37 -26.66 31.53
CA ASN A 17 48.98 -26.58 31.98
C ASN A 17 48.28 -25.40 31.28
N PRO A 18 47.08 -25.58 30.72
CA PRO A 18 46.31 -24.49 30.14
C PRO A 18 45.91 -23.49 31.23
N VAL A 19 46.22 -22.22 31.01
CA VAL A 19 45.78 -21.09 31.83
C VAL A 19 44.25 -20.99 31.74
N PRO A 20 43.50 -20.95 32.87
CA PRO A 20 42.05 -20.76 32.82
C PRO A 20 41.72 -19.34 32.30
N PRO A 21 40.73 -19.18 31.41
CA PRO A 21 40.30 -17.86 30.94
C PRO A 21 39.70 -17.04 32.11
N ARG A 22 40.03 -15.73 32.13
CA ARG A 22 39.47 -14.76 33.09
C ARG A 22 37.95 -14.59 32.89
N PRO A 23 37.12 -14.56 33.95
CA PRO A 23 35.73 -14.12 33.86
C PRO A 23 35.63 -12.56 33.92
N PRO A 24 34.46 -11.94 33.68
CA PRO A 24 34.09 -11.20 32.47
C PRO A 24 34.13 -9.66 32.65
N VAL A 25 34.06 -8.90 31.54
CA VAL A 25 33.63 -7.50 31.56
C VAL A 25 32.22 -7.43 30.99
N THR A 26 31.22 -7.49 31.88
CA THR A 26 29.83 -7.18 31.55
C THR A 26 29.72 -5.67 31.35
N GLY A 27 29.59 -5.22 30.10
CA GLY A 27 29.11 -3.86 29.82
C GLY A 27 27.69 -3.69 30.37
N PRO A 28 27.26 -2.45 30.69
CA PRO A 28 25.90 -2.21 31.16
C PRO A 28 24.90 -2.66 30.08
N THR A 29 24.09 -3.64 30.43
CA THR A 29 22.87 -4.02 29.73
C THR A 29 22.02 -2.77 29.50
N PRO A 30 21.49 -2.50 28.29
CA PRO A 30 20.44 -1.52 28.17
C PRO A 30 19.24 -2.04 28.96
N ALA A 31 18.91 -1.33 30.04
CA ALA A 31 17.71 -1.57 30.81
C ALA A 31 16.50 -1.56 29.86
N VAL A 32 15.79 -2.68 29.83
CA VAL A 32 14.43 -2.76 29.29
C VAL A 32 13.57 -1.88 30.19
N ALA A 33 13.39 -0.63 29.79
CA ALA A 33 12.41 0.26 30.37
C ALA A 33 11.02 -0.18 29.88
N VAL A 34 10.36 -0.99 30.70
CA VAL A 34 8.91 -1.16 30.68
C VAL A 34 8.30 0.22 30.95
N LEU A 35 7.78 0.89 29.92
CA LEU A 35 7.05 2.14 30.09
C LEU A 35 5.66 1.83 30.67
N PRO A 36 5.29 2.45 31.81
CA PRO A 36 3.95 2.32 32.35
C PRO A 36 2.95 3.04 31.44
N THR A 37 1.78 2.44 31.34
CA THR A 37 0.52 3.00 30.86
C THR A 37 0.36 4.49 31.21
N GLY A 38 0.57 5.35 30.22
CA GLY A 38 0.40 6.80 30.32
C GLY A 38 -0.76 7.30 29.47
N TYR A 39 -1.99 6.94 29.84
CA TYR A 39 -3.20 7.54 29.27
C TYR A 39 -3.37 8.95 29.85
N VAL A 40 -2.94 9.98 29.10
CA VAL A 40 -3.24 11.38 29.44
C VAL A 40 -4.52 11.79 28.71
N LYS A 41 -5.57 11.99 29.49
CA LYS A 41 -6.89 12.47 29.05
C LYS A 41 -6.81 13.98 28.84
N PRO A 42 -7.02 14.54 27.62
CA PRO A 42 -7.23 15.96 27.49
C PRO A 42 -8.63 16.31 28.01
N ALA A 43 -8.65 16.98 29.16
CA ALA A 43 -9.83 17.65 29.67
C ALA A 43 -10.11 18.90 28.83
N GLY A 44 -11.35 19.04 28.37
CA GLY A 44 -11.92 20.34 28.02
C GLY A 44 -11.81 20.77 26.55
N VAL A 45 -12.70 20.26 25.69
CA VAL A 45 -13.44 21.09 24.69
C VAL A 45 -14.79 20.41 24.41
N ARG A 46 -15.72 20.49 25.37
CA ARG A 46 -17.16 20.25 25.11
C ARG A 46 -17.85 21.60 24.95
N ALA A 47 -17.80 22.18 23.74
CA ALA A 47 -18.78 23.17 23.26
C ALA A 47 -18.35 23.66 21.86
N GLY A 48 -18.96 23.15 20.79
CA GLY A 48 -18.71 23.71 19.46
C GLY A 48 -19.43 23.02 18.30
N TRP A 49 -19.75 21.73 18.44
CA TRP A 49 -20.29 20.95 17.33
C TRP A 49 -21.81 21.04 17.14
N ALA A 50 -22.56 21.53 18.14
CA ALA A 50 -24.01 21.70 18.04
C ALA A 50 -24.45 22.90 17.18
N ARG A 51 -23.57 23.89 16.90
CA ARG A 51 -23.91 25.09 16.11
C ARG A 51 -23.64 24.95 14.60
N LEU A 52 -22.87 23.95 14.17
CA LEU A 52 -22.58 23.70 12.74
C LEU A 52 -23.61 22.78 12.07
N ALA A 53 -24.25 21.88 12.83
CA ALA A 53 -25.29 20.99 12.32
C ALA A 53 -26.59 21.75 11.91
N GLY A 54 -26.86 22.91 12.50
CA GLY A 54 -28.04 23.74 12.19
C GLY A 54 -27.96 24.52 10.87
N ARG A 55 -26.75 24.83 10.37
CA ARG A 55 -26.57 25.61 9.12
C ARG A 55 -26.62 24.76 7.85
N ALA A 56 -26.38 23.45 7.94
CA ALA A 56 -26.40 22.54 6.78
C ALA A 56 -27.82 22.13 6.35
N ARG A 57 -28.80 22.08 7.28
CA ARG A 57 -30.20 21.76 6.93
C ARG A 57 -30.92 22.86 6.16
N ARG A 58 -30.58 24.14 6.38
CA ARG A 58 -31.23 25.28 5.67
C ARG A 58 -30.80 25.45 4.20
N ARG A 59 -29.71 24.82 3.75
CA ARG A 59 -29.27 24.89 2.34
C ARG A 59 -29.87 23.79 1.45
N ARG A 60 -30.40 22.71 2.02
CA ARG A 60 -30.98 21.59 1.24
C ARG A 60 -32.43 21.86 0.81
N ASP A 61 -33.14 22.75 1.50
CA ASP A 61 -34.56 23.05 1.22
C ASP A 61 -34.78 24.11 0.13
N ARG A 62 -33.74 24.86 -0.26
CA ARG A 62 -33.84 25.88 -1.33
C ARG A 62 -33.68 25.34 -2.75
N ARG A 63 -33.56 24.02 -2.95
CA ARG A 63 -33.37 23.38 -4.27
C ARG A 63 -34.54 22.48 -4.68
N ARG A 64 -35.76 22.75 -4.19
CA ARG A 64 -36.98 22.19 -4.78
C ARG A 64 -37.59 23.23 -5.73
N PRO A 65 -37.62 23.00 -7.06
CA PRO A 65 -38.48 23.79 -7.93
C PRO A 65 -39.96 23.44 -7.64
N PRO A 66 -40.85 24.42 -7.52
CA PRO A 66 -42.28 24.15 -7.40
C PRO A 66 -42.83 23.63 -8.73
N GLY A 67 -43.60 22.55 -8.66
CA GLY A 67 -44.34 22.02 -9.78
C GLY A 67 -45.60 22.85 -10.10
N ARG A 68 -46.10 22.58 -11.31
CA ARG A 68 -47.36 22.99 -11.95
C ARG A 68 -47.34 24.32 -12.70
N ALA A 69 -47.37 24.22 -14.04
CA ALA A 69 -48.51 24.73 -14.82
C ALA A 69 -48.42 24.18 -16.26
N ALA A 70 -49.44 23.41 -16.64
CA ALA A 70 -49.73 23.08 -18.02
C ALA A 70 -50.17 24.37 -18.74
N CYS A 71 -49.60 24.65 -19.91
CA CYS A 71 -50.14 25.64 -20.84
C CYS A 71 -50.37 24.98 -22.20
N ARG A 72 -51.57 25.21 -22.73
CA ARG A 72 -52.13 24.66 -23.97
C ARG A 72 -51.45 25.23 -25.22
N VAL A 73 -51.23 24.33 -26.18
CA VAL A 73 -51.50 24.41 -27.64
C VAL A 73 -51.77 25.81 -28.26
N ARG A 74 -50.96 26.20 -29.26
CA ARG A 74 -51.39 26.36 -30.67
C ARG A 74 -50.22 26.57 -31.67
N PRO A 75 -50.38 26.19 -32.96
CA PRO A 75 -49.33 26.19 -33.98
C PRO A 75 -49.43 27.36 -34.98
N ALA A 76 -48.32 27.72 -35.63
CA ALA A 76 -48.24 28.45 -36.90
C ALA A 76 -46.78 28.35 -37.42
N ALA A 77 -46.50 27.60 -38.49
CA ALA A 77 -46.55 28.01 -39.90
C ALA A 77 -45.47 29.04 -40.30
N GLY A 78 -44.50 28.57 -41.11
CA GLY A 78 -44.13 29.28 -42.33
C GLY A 78 -42.73 29.92 -42.44
N LYS A 79 -42.03 29.47 -43.49
CA LYS A 79 -41.20 30.21 -44.46
C LYS A 79 -39.73 30.48 -44.09
N THR A 80 -38.76 29.83 -44.74
CA THR A 80 -38.13 30.08 -46.07
C THR A 80 -36.98 31.10 -46.02
N THR A 81 -35.84 30.70 -46.61
CA THR A 81 -34.74 31.47 -47.25
C THR A 81 -33.81 32.34 -46.37
N LEU A 82 -32.51 32.02 -46.29
CA LEU A 82 -31.41 32.38 -47.22
C LEU A 82 -31.09 33.88 -47.25
N GLY A 83 -29.86 34.24 -46.85
CA GLY A 83 -29.28 35.58 -47.03
C GLY A 83 -27.96 35.71 -46.25
N THR A 84 -26.81 35.35 -46.84
CA THR A 84 -25.87 36.24 -47.54
C THR A 84 -24.84 36.91 -46.61
N ARG A 85 -23.58 36.51 -46.83
CA ARG A 85 -22.27 37.14 -46.58
C ARG A 85 -22.23 38.55 -45.95
N GLN A 86 -21.29 38.74 -45.03
CA GLN A 86 -20.10 39.63 -45.17
C GLN A 86 -19.28 39.59 -43.85
N ARG A 87 -18.06 39.03 -43.85
CA ARG A 87 -16.76 39.68 -44.10
C ARG A 87 -16.25 40.60 -42.97
N THR A 88 -15.17 40.12 -42.34
CA THR A 88 -13.96 40.85 -41.88
C THR A 88 -14.08 41.97 -40.85
N ALA A 89 -13.63 41.67 -39.64
CA ALA A 89 -12.69 42.48 -38.85
C ALA A 89 -12.00 41.50 -37.88
N ALA A 90 -10.73 41.14 -38.09
CA ALA A 90 -9.60 41.86 -37.48
C ALA A 90 -9.91 42.26 -36.03
N GLY A 91 -9.72 41.31 -35.13
CA GLY A 91 -9.78 41.52 -33.68
C GLY A 91 -8.82 40.55 -33.02
N ALA A 92 -7.66 41.06 -32.65
CA ALA A 92 -6.72 40.39 -31.77
C ALA A 92 -7.45 39.87 -30.52
N GLY A 93 -7.33 38.58 -30.25
CA GLY A 93 -8.07 37.93 -29.17
C GLY A 93 -7.51 36.54 -28.91
N GLU A 94 -6.46 36.52 -28.10
CA GLU A 94 -6.11 35.45 -27.16
C GLU A 94 -6.00 34.02 -27.71
N HIS A 95 -4.77 33.51 -27.68
CA HIS A 95 -4.48 32.09 -27.90
C HIS A 95 -4.14 31.39 -26.55
N PRO A 96 -5.09 31.17 -25.61
CA PRO A 96 -4.82 30.39 -24.39
C PRO A 96 -5.04 28.88 -24.58
N SER A 97 -5.46 28.44 -25.77
CA SER A 97 -6.01 27.10 -25.98
C SER A 97 -5.01 26.01 -26.40
N ARG A 98 -3.73 26.32 -26.68
CA ARG A 98 -2.71 25.32 -27.09
C ARG A 98 -1.81 24.83 -25.96
N LEU A 99 -1.79 25.49 -24.80
CA LEU A 99 -1.04 25.03 -23.63
C LEU A 99 -1.86 24.16 -22.66
N GLN A 100 -3.18 24.03 -22.89
CA GLN A 100 -4.03 23.10 -22.15
C GLN A 100 -3.98 21.67 -22.70
N GLU A 101 -3.25 21.45 -23.80
CA GLU A 101 -3.10 20.14 -24.44
C GLU A 101 -1.91 19.33 -23.89
N VAL A 102 -1.23 19.82 -22.85
CA VAL A 102 -0.62 18.88 -21.90
C VAL A 102 -1.78 18.35 -21.09
N ARG A 103 -2.38 17.25 -21.57
CA ARG A 103 -3.37 16.45 -20.84
C ARG A 103 -2.76 16.15 -19.48
N GLN A 104 -2.97 17.04 -18.51
CA GLN A 104 -2.66 16.75 -17.13
C GLN A 104 -3.47 15.49 -16.88
N VAL A 105 -2.75 14.41 -16.60
CA VAL A 105 -3.35 13.28 -15.89
C VAL A 105 -3.69 13.88 -14.53
N ALA A 106 -4.77 14.66 -14.49
CA ALA A 106 -5.19 15.41 -13.34
C ALA A 106 -5.74 14.36 -12.39
N LEU A 107 -4.83 13.70 -11.67
CA LEU A 107 -5.17 12.96 -10.49
C LEU A 107 -5.90 13.95 -9.60
N ASP A 108 -7.20 13.71 -9.43
CA ASP A 108 -8.01 14.47 -8.50
C ASP A 108 -7.23 14.56 -7.17
N ARG A 109 -7.14 15.75 -6.57
CA ARG A 109 -6.39 15.98 -5.33
C ARG A 109 -6.78 14.96 -4.25
N ARG A 110 -8.05 14.54 -4.25
CA ARG A 110 -8.57 13.49 -3.37
C ARG A 110 -8.04 12.10 -3.71
N ALA A 111 -7.92 11.75 -5.00
CA ALA A 111 -7.35 10.49 -5.44
C ALA A 111 -5.86 10.40 -5.09
N LEU A 112 -5.11 11.49 -5.25
CA LEU A 112 -3.71 11.56 -4.82
C LEU A 112 -3.57 11.40 -3.30
N ALA A 113 -4.40 12.10 -2.52
CA ALA A 113 -4.39 11.96 -1.06
C ALA A 113 -4.73 10.53 -0.60
N ARG A 114 -5.70 9.86 -1.26
CA ARG A 114 -6.02 8.45 -1.00
C ARG A 114 -4.83 7.54 -1.34
N ALA A 115 -4.21 7.73 -2.50
CA ALA A 115 -3.05 6.93 -2.91
C ALA A 115 -1.88 7.09 -1.93
N ALA A 116 -1.59 8.31 -1.49
CA ALA A 116 -0.55 8.58 -0.50
C ALA A 116 -0.86 7.93 0.86
N LEU A 117 -2.11 7.98 1.31
CA LEU A 117 -2.53 7.32 2.55
C LEU A 117 -2.39 5.78 2.45
N ILE A 118 -2.78 5.20 1.32
CA ILE A 118 -2.63 3.76 1.07
C ILE A 118 -1.15 3.37 1.07
N ALA A 119 -0.30 4.15 0.40
CA ALA A 119 1.14 3.92 0.38
C ALA A 119 1.71 3.94 1.81
N ALA A 120 1.38 4.97 2.59
CA ALA A 120 1.85 5.11 3.97
C ALA A 120 1.36 3.95 4.86
N LEU A 121 0.08 3.58 4.79
CA LEU A 121 -0.47 2.45 5.55
C LEU A 121 0.18 1.14 5.17
N TYR A 122 0.35 0.87 3.86
CA TYR A 122 1.00 -0.33 3.38
C TYR A 122 2.43 -0.43 3.93
N THR A 123 3.21 0.64 3.80
CA THR A 123 4.59 0.68 4.29
C THR A 123 4.65 0.48 5.81
N VAL A 124 3.88 1.24 6.59
CA VAL A 124 3.90 1.17 8.05
C VAL A 124 3.51 -0.22 8.54
N ILE A 125 2.43 -0.81 8.00
CA ILE A 125 2.01 -2.16 8.41
C ILE A 125 3.09 -3.18 8.08
N THR A 126 3.69 -3.10 6.89
CA THR A 126 4.71 -4.07 6.45
C THR A 126 5.95 -3.99 7.32
N VAL A 127 6.47 -2.77 7.55
CA VAL A 127 7.70 -2.53 8.30
C VAL A 127 7.50 -2.74 9.81
N ALA A 128 6.38 -2.30 10.38
CA ALA A 128 6.08 -2.53 11.80
C ALA A 128 5.93 -4.02 12.12
N LEU A 129 5.41 -4.80 11.17
CA LEU A 129 5.29 -6.25 11.27
C LEU A 129 6.44 -6.98 10.59
N ALA A 130 7.63 -6.36 10.46
CA ALA A 130 8.79 -6.95 9.79
C ALA A 130 9.09 -8.43 10.16
N PRO A 131 9.02 -8.86 11.45
CA PRO A 131 9.27 -10.26 11.82
C PRO A 131 8.33 -11.26 11.13
N ILE A 132 7.10 -10.84 10.83
CA ILE A 132 6.06 -11.65 10.20
C ILE A 132 6.04 -11.41 8.67
N SER A 133 6.29 -10.17 8.24
CA SER A 133 6.28 -9.77 6.83
C SER A 133 7.46 -10.32 6.02
N TYR A 134 8.63 -10.52 6.64
CA TYR A 134 9.87 -10.91 5.95
C TYR A 134 10.46 -12.23 6.49
N GLY A 135 9.69 -13.02 7.25
CA GLY A 135 10.14 -14.29 7.80
C GLY A 135 10.22 -15.43 6.78
N PRO A 136 10.50 -16.68 7.20
CA PRO A 136 10.41 -17.86 6.32
C PRO A 136 8.97 -18.14 5.87
N VAL A 137 8.01 -17.93 6.77
CA VAL A 137 6.58 -17.91 6.48
C VAL A 137 6.17 -16.44 6.39
N GLN A 138 6.18 -15.89 5.18
CA GLN A 138 5.91 -14.46 4.96
C GLN A 138 4.41 -14.21 4.91
N ILE A 139 3.91 -13.49 5.92
CA ILE A 139 2.53 -13.01 5.92
C ILE A 139 2.57 -11.49 5.87
N ARG A 140 2.35 -10.95 4.68
CA ARG A 140 2.33 -9.51 4.47
C ARG A 140 0.92 -8.98 4.70
N LEU A 141 0.61 -8.61 5.94
CA LEU A 141 -0.72 -8.14 6.33
C LEU A 141 -1.20 -6.92 5.52
N SER A 142 -0.27 -6.08 5.07
CA SER A 142 -0.55 -4.93 4.21
C SER A 142 -1.16 -5.32 2.86
N GLU A 143 -1.02 -6.57 2.42
CA GLU A 143 -1.67 -7.09 1.20
C GLU A 143 -3.20 -7.13 1.33
N ALA A 144 -3.75 -7.05 2.55
CA ALA A 144 -5.18 -6.81 2.75
C ALA A 144 -5.68 -5.54 2.01
N LEU A 145 -4.81 -4.55 1.83
CA LEU A 145 -5.11 -3.29 1.13
C LEU A 145 -5.17 -3.46 -0.40
N THR A 146 -4.71 -4.59 -0.96
CA THR A 146 -4.78 -4.87 -2.40
C THR A 146 -6.18 -5.02 -2.95
N LEU A 147 -7.20 -5.10 -2.08
CA LEU A 147 -8.60 -5.05 -2.48
C LEU A 147 -9.10 -3.61 -2.70
N LEU A 148 -8.44 -2.58 -2.18
CA LEU A 148 -8.86 -1.18 -2.34
C LEU A 148 -8.97 -0.70 -3.81
N PRO A 149 -8.10 -1.12 -4.75
CA PRO A 149 -8.24 -0.82 -6.17
C PRO A 149 -9.59 -1.24 -6.77
N TYR A 150 -10.28 -2.24 -6.19
CA TYR A 150 -11.63 -2.61 -6.63
C TYR A 150 -12.64 -1.44 -6.48
N TYR A 151 -12.47 -0.59 -5.47
CA TYR A 151 -13.36 0.54 -5.19
C TYR A 151 -12.87 1.85 -5.79
N TRP A 152 -11.57 2.14 -5.64
CA TRP A 152 -11.00 3.44 -6.02
C TRP A 152 -10.21 3.39 -7.33
N GLY A 153 -10.15 2.25 -8.00
CA GLY A 153 -9.53 2.08 -9.31
C GLY A 153 -8.01 2.22 -9.30
N THR A 154 -7.48 2.64 -10.44
CA THR A 154 -6.04 2.76 -10.72
C THR A 154 -5.24 3.61 -9.71
N PRO A 155 -5.74 4.76 -9.20
CA PRO A 155 -4.99 5.54 -8.21
C PRO A 155 -4.64 4.76 -6.93
N ALA A 156 -5.53 3.88 -6.47
CA ALA A 156 -5.25 3.03 -5.31
C ALA A 156 -4.20 1.95 -5.62
N ALA A 157 -4.21 1.40 -6.84
CA ALA A 157 -3.18 0.46 -7.28
C ALA A 157 -1.78 1.10 -7.31
N LEU A 158 -1.69 2.36 -7.76
CA LEU A 158 -0.43 3.12 -7.73
C LEU A 158 0.03 3.43 -6.30
N GLY A 159 -0.90 3.71 -5.39
CA GLY A 159 -0.59 3.86 -3.96
C GLY A 159 0.00 2.60 -3.34
N LEU A 160 -0.57 1.43 -3.66
CA LEU A 160 -0.04 0.14 -3.22
C LEU A 160 1.35 -0.15 -3.78
N TRP A 161 1.54 0.10 -5.08
CA TRP A 161 2.84 -0.06 -5.73
C TRP A 161 3.94 0.78 -5.07
N LEU A 162 3.66 2.06 -4.80
CA LEU A 162 4.57 2.94 -4.08
C LEU A 162 4.83 2.46 -2.65
N GLY A 163 3.77 2.10 -1.92
CA GLY A 163 3.92 1.58 -0.55
C GLY A 163 4.74 0.30 -0.48
N CYS A 164 4.53 -0.60 -1.45
CA CYS A 164 5.29 -1.83 -1.64
C CYS A 164 6.76 -1.55 -1.95
N THR A 165 7.04 -0.57 -2.81
CA THR A 165 8.40 -0.19 -3.19
C THR A 165 9.17 0.30 -1.97
N ILE A 166 8.55 1.17 -1.17
CA ILE A 166 9.14 1.67 0.06
C ILE A 166 9.32 0.53 1.06
N ALA A 167 8.32 -0.32 1.26
CA ALA A 167 8.41 -1.45 2.19
C ALA A 167 9.53 -2.44 1.80
N ASN A 168 9.63 -2.82 0.53
CA ASN A 168 10.64 -3.77 0.07
C ASN A 168 12.06 -3.18 0.15
N ALA A 169 12.22 -1.85 0.07
CA ALA A 169 13.49 -1.20 0.33
C ALA A 169 14.00 -1.44 1.77
N TYR A 170 13.11 -1.62 2.75
CA TYR A 170 13.45 -2.00 4.12
C TYR A 170 13.55 -3.51 4.34
N GLY A 171 13.02 -4.33 3.42
CA GLY A 171 12.91 -5.79 3.56
C GLY A 171 14.21 -6.57 3.38
N GLY A 172 15.23 -5.98 2.76
CA GLY A 172 16.56 -6.59 2.65
C GLY A 172 16.71 -7.74 1.65
N PHE A 173 15.64 -8.13 0.93
CA PHE A 173 15.66 -9.21 -0.08
C PHE A 173 16.29 -8.81 -1.45
N GLY A 174 16.94 -7.65 -1.50
CA GLY A 174 17.67 -7.17 -2.68
C GLY A 174 16.80 -6.50 -3.73
N LEU A 175 17.45 -6.10 -4.83
CA LEU A 175 16.82 -5.29 -5.89
C LEU A 175 15.72 -6.05 -6.65
N LEU A 176 15.84 -7.37 -6.75
CA LEU A 176 14.83 -8.22 -7.39
C LEU A 176 13.48 -8.16 -6.67
N ASP A 177 13.46 -8.11 -5.34
CA ASP A 177 12.21 -7.99 -4.58
C ASP A 177 11.62 -6.56 -4.65
N ILE A 178 12.48 -5.54 -4.67
CA ILE A 178 12.04 -4.15 -4.82
C ILE A 178 11.39 -3.94 -6.18
N ILE A 179 12.02 -4.36 -7.28
CA ILE A 179 11.46 -4.12 -8.61
C ILE A 179 10.39 -5.18 -8.93
N GLY A 180 10.74 -6.46 -8.81
CA GLY A 180 9.86 -7.56 -9.19
C GLY A 180 8.62 -7.64 -8.31
N GLY A 181 8.78 -7.58 -6.98
CA GLY A 181 7.66 -7.67 -6.04
C GLY A 181 6.66 -6.53 -6.21
N CYS A 182 7.16 -5.32 -6.47
CA CYS A 182 6.30 -4.17 -6.72
C CYS A 182 5.58 -4.27 -8.05
N LEU A 183 6.23 -4.73 -9.11
CA LEU A 183 5.57 -4.95 -10.41
C LEU A 183 4.46 -5.99 -10.31
N ILE A 184 4.68 -7.07 -9.57
CA ILE A 184 3.66 -8.09 -9.29
C ILE A 184 2.48 -7.47 -8.54
N THR A 185 2.76 -6.69 -7.49
CA THR A 185 1.72 -6.00 -6.70
C THR A 185 0.93 -4.99 -7.54
N LEU A 186 1.61 -4.26 -8.43
CA LEU A 186 0.98 -3.33 -9.36
C LEU A 186 0.07 -4.06 -10.34
N ALA A 187 0.55 -5.15 -10.96
CA ALA A 187 -0.24 -5.98 -11.85
C ALA A 187 -1.48 -6.54 -11.14
N ALA A 188 -1.31 -7.07 -9.93
CA ALA A 188 -2.40 -7.56 -9.11
C ALA A 188 -3.43 -6.46 -8.79
N GLY A 189 -2.99 -5.27 -8.38
CA GLY A 189 -3.87 -4.14 -8.10
C GLY A 189 -4.64 -3.66 -9.34
N LEU A 190 -3.98 -3.61 -10.51
CA LEU A 190 -4.61 -3.21 -11.77
C LEU A 190 -5.62 -4.23 -12.29
N LEU A 191 -5.38 -5.53 -12.07
CA LEU A 191 -6.35 -6.58 -12.40
C LEU A 191 -7.52 -6.54 -11.43
N THR A 192 -7.25 -6.39 -10.13
CA THR A 192 -8.28 -6.25 -9.08
C THR A 192 -9.22 -5.09 -9.35
N ALA A 193 -8.71 -3.95 -9.80
CA ALA A 193 -9.50 -2.77 -10.17
C ALA A 193 -10.51 -3.04 -11.31
N ARG A 194 -10.24 -4.02 -12.17
CA ARG A 194 -11.08 -4.36 -13.33
C ARG A 194 -12.07 -5.50 -13.06
N MET A 195 -12.03 -6.12 -11.88
CA MET A 195 -12.85 -7.30 -11.62
C MET A 195 -14.33 -6.97 -11.36
N PRO A 196 -15.28 -7.80 -11.82
CA PRO A 196 -16.70 -7.52 -11.66
C PRO A 196 -17.19 -7.72 -10.22
N ASN A 197 -16.51 -8.53 -9.40
CA ASN A 197 -16.85 -8.76 -8.00
C ASN A 197 -15.60 -8.75 -7.10
N LEU A 198 -15.80 -8.52 -5.81
CA LEU A 198 -14.72 -8.42 -4.82
C LEU A 198 -13.95 -9.75 -4.65
N TRP A 199 -14.65 -10.88 -4.77
CA TRP A 199 -14.05 -12.21 -4.62
C TRP A 199 -13.05 -12.55 -5.74
N LEU A 200 -13.38 -12.24 -7.00
CA LEU A 200 -12.42 -12.36 -8.12
C LEU A 200 -11.32 -11.31 -7.99
N GLY A 201 -11.65 -10.13 -7.45
CA GLY A 201 -10.66 -9.12 -7.07
C GLY A 201 -9.61 -9.67 -6.09
N ALA A 202 -10.03 -10.45 -5.09
CA ALA A 202 -9.14 -11.08 -4.12
C ALA A 202 -8.26 -12.19 -4.70
N LEU A 203 -8.69 -12.84 -5.78
CA LEU A 203 -7.95 -13.95 -6.37
C LEU A 203 -6.62 -13.51 -7.00
N TRP A 204 -6.61 -12.37 -7.72
CA TRP A 204 -5.42 -11.88 -8.41
C TRP A 204 -4.22 -11.61 -7.51
N PRO A 205 -4.33 -10.86 -6.40
CA PRO A 205 -3.21 -10.66 -5.48
C PRO A 205 -2.78 -11.97 -4.81
N ILE A 206 -3.67 -12.95 -4.63
CA ILE A 206 -3.29 -14.26 -4.10
C ILE A 206 -2.44 -15.03 -5.10
N VAL A 207 -2.93 -15.23 -6.32
CA VAL A 207 -2.25 -16.04 -7.33
C VAL A 207 -0.93 -15.42 -7.77
N LEU A 208 -0.93 -14.11 -8.06
CA LEU A 208 0.26 -13.43 -8.58
C LEU A 208 1.39 -13.36 -7.55
N ASN A 209 1.08 -13.08 -6.29
CA ASN A 209 2.11 -13.09 -5.25
C ASN A 209 2.56 -14.51 -4.91
N ALA A 210 1.64 -15.49 -4.82
CA ALA A 210 2.02 -16.88 -4.56
C ALA A 210 3.01 -17.44 -5.59
N LEU A 211 2.83 -17.11 -6.87
CA LEU A 211 3.72 -17.58 -7.94
C LEU A 211 4.92 -16.65 -8.15
N GLY A 212 4.67 -15.34 -8.27
CA GLY A 212 5.68 -14.36 -8.62
C GLY A 212 6.65 -14.06 -7.48
N VAL A 213 6.15 -13.80 -6.27
CA VAL A 213 7.03 -13.52 -5.12
C VAL A 213 7.80 -14.77 -4.72
N ALA A 214 7.19 -15.96 -4.80
CA ALA A 214 7.91 -17.21 -4.59
C ALA A 214 9.05 -17.44 -5.59
N ALA A 215 8.85 -17.07 -6.87
CA ALA A 215 9.91 -17.11 -7.88
C ALA A 215 11.04 -16.13 -7.53
N ILE A 216 10.70 -14.90 -7.13
CA ILE A 216 11.70 -13.92 -6.67
C ILE A 216 12.48 -14.46 -5.48
N LEU A 217 11.81 -15.06 -4.50
CA LEU A 217 12.45 -15.60 -3.31
C LEU A 217 13.38 -16.79 -3.65
N HIS A 218 12.99 -17.61 -4.61
CA HIS A 218 13.83 -18.69 -5.13
C HIS A 218 15.13 -18.15 -5.75
N TYR A 219 15.04 -17.13 -6.61
CA TYR A 219 16.21 -16.58 -7.28
C TYR A 219 17.05 -15.65 -6.40
N ALA A 220 16.43 -14.89 -5.49
CA ALA A 220 17.11 -13.90 -4.67
C ALA A 220 17.72 -14.48 -3.39
N ALA A 221 17.05 -15.45 -2.77
CA ALA A 221 17.44 -16.01 -1.47
C ALA A 221 17.70 -17.53 -1.50
N GLY A 222 17.55 -18.19 -2.65
CA GLY A 222 17.86 -19.62 -2.83
C GLY A 222 16.83 -20.58 -2.20
N PHE A 223 15.66 -20.09 -1.78
CA PHE A 223 14.62 -20.95 -1.20
C PHE A 223 14.01 -21.90 -2.23
N PRO A 224 13.57 -23.10 -1.85
CA PRO A 224 12.92 -24.02 -2.78
C PRO A 224 11.57 -23.45 -3.27
N TYR A 225 11.36 -23.43 -4.58
CA TYR A 225 10.20 -22.77 -5.20
C TYR A 225 8.86 -23.36 -4.73
N GLY A 226 8.69 -24.68 -4.79
CA GLY A 226 7.42 -25.34 -4.44
C GLY A 226 6.92 -25.00 -3.02
N PRO A 227 7.75 -25.21 -1.97
CA PRO A 227 7.41 -24.78 -0.61
C PRO A 227 7.17 -23.27 -0.50
N SER A 228 7.96 -22.44 -1.19
CA SER A 228 7.78 -20.98 -1.18
C SER A 228 6.42 -20.56 -1.74
N VAL A 229 5.96 -21.20 -2.83
CA VAL A 229 4.62 -20.96 -3.39
C VAL A 229 3.54 -21.27 -2.37
N LEU A 230 3.67 -22.39 -1.65
CA LEU A 230 2.70 -22.80 -0.63
C LEU A 230 2.69 -21.82 0.54
N TYR A 231 3.85 -21.48 1.11
CA TYR A 231 3.93 -20.58 2.26
C TYR A 231 3.47 -19.16 1.91
N VAL A 232 3.94 -18.59 0.80
CA VAL A 232 3.52 -17.26 0.34
C VAL A 232 2.04 -17.28 -0.03
N GLY A 233 1.55 -18.32 -0.72
CA GLY A 233 0.14 -18.46 -1.07
C GLY A 233 -0.77 -18.55 0.15
N LEU A 234 -0.39 -19.31 1.18
CA LEU A 234 -1.12 -19.39 2.44
C LEU A 234 -1.11 -18.06 3.20
N GLY A 235 0.05 -17.41 3.31
CA GLY A 235 0.18 -16.11 3.95
C GLY A 235 -0.66 -15.04 3.25
N GLN A 236 -0.64 -15.04 1.92
CA GLN A 236 -1.43 -14.12 1.11
C GLN A 236 -2.92 -14.40 1.20
N THR A 237 -3.33 -15.66 1.20
CA THR A 237 -4.73 -16.05 1.41
C THR A 237 -5.22 -15.58 2.78
N ALA A 238 -4.40 -15.75 3.83
CA ALA A 238 -4.72 -15.25 5.16
C ALA A 238 -4.84 -13.72 5.18
N ALA A 239 -3.86 -13.00 4.63
CA ALA A 239 -3.89 -11.54 4.58
C ALA A 239 -5.10 -11.00 3.81
N VAL A 240 -5.39 -11.53 2.62
CA VAL A 240 -6.44 -11.01 1.75
C VAL A 240 -7.84 -11.48 2.18
N LEU A 241 -8.03 -12.78 2.46
CA LEU A 241 -9.37 -13.32 2.76
C LEU A 241 -9.73 -13.20 4.24
N VAL A 242 -8.80 -13.44 5.16
CA VAL A 242 -9.11 -13.40 6.60
C VAL A 242 -9.10 -11.96 7.12
N VAL A 243 -8.24 -11.10 6.57
CA VAL A 243 -8.12 -9.70 7.04
C VAL A 243 -8.71 -8.71 6.05
N GLY A 244 -8.36 -8.80 4.77
CA GLY A 244 -8.84 -7.89 3.72
C GLY A 244 -10.36 -7.93 3.55
N MET A 245 -10.97 -9.11 3.39
CA MET A 245 -12.42 -9.20 3.13
C MET A 245 -13.27 -8.63 4.28
N PRO A 246 -13.05 -8.96 5.56
CA PRO A 246 -13.78 -8.33 6.66
C PRO A 246 -13.54 -6.82 6.74
N LEU A 247 -12.30 -6.36 6.50
CA LEU A 247 -11.98 -4.94 6.50
C LEU A 247 -12.76 -4.19 5.41
N MET A 248 -12.80 -4.72 4.18
CA MET A 248 -13.55 -4.10 3.08
C MET A 248 -15.03 -4.03 3.39
N ARG A 249 -15.64 -5.14 3.87
CA ARG A 249 -17.07 -5.15 4.26
C ARG A 249 -17.38 -4.18 5.38
N TRP A 250 -16.48 -4.06 6.37
CA TRP A 250 -16.65 -3.11 7.47
C TRP A 250 -16.60 -1.66 6.98
N LEU A 251 -15.69 -1.35 6.04
CA LEU A 251 -15.59 -0.02 5.44
C LEU A 251 -16.78 0.31 4.52
N GLU A 252 -17.30 -0.67 3.77
CA GLU A 252 -18.53 -0.55 2.98
C GLU A 252 -19.74 -0.27 3.87
N ALA A 253 -19.89 -1.01 4.98
CA ALA A 253 -20.98 -0.83 5.93
C ALA A 253 -21.00 0.57 6.57
N ARG A 254 -19.85 1.25 6.61
CA ARG A 254 -19.72 2.64 7.09
C ARG A 254 -19.90 3.69 5.98
N GLY A 255 -20.09 3.28 4.73
CA GLY A 255 -20.22 4.16 3.57
C GLY A 255 -18.93 4.89 3.20
N ILE A 256 -17.77 4.40 3.65
CA ILE A 256 -16.45 4.96 3.30
C ILE A 256 -16.04 4.48 1.90
N LEU A 257 -16.31 3.21 1.62
CA LEU A 257 -16.12 2.59 0.32
C LEU A 257 -17.46 2.50 -0.40
N SER A 258 -17.47 2.96 -1.65
CA SER A 258 -18.57 2.81 -2.58
C SER A 258 -17.96 2.61 -3.97
N ARG A 259 -18.45 1.61 -4.69
CA ARG A 259 -18.05 1.36 -6.07
C ARG A 259 -18.85 2.22 -7.04
#